data_AF-A0A959UNB2-F1
#
_entry.id   AF-A0A959UNB2-F1
#
_cell.length_a   1.000
_cell.length_b   1.000
_cell.length_c   1.000
_cell.angle_alpha   90.00
_cell.angle_beta   90.00
_cell.angle_gamma   90.00
#
_symmetry.space_group_name_H-M   'P 1'
#
loop_
_entity.id
_entity.type
_entity.pdbx_description
1 polymer ?
#
loop_
_entity_poly.entity_id
_entity_poly.type
_entity_poly.pdbx_seq_one_letter_code
_entity_poly.pdbx_strand_id
1 'polypeptide(L)' 'HAGIPVLATDLPEVAAIVRRFDAGVVLPDPAPERIVTAVQALRAEPDRHGALRRNAIFAAASLDGADERAALKALLEGLG' A
#
# COMPACT_ATOMS: atom_id res chain seq x y z
N HIS A 1 11.43 -3.30 3.08
CA HIS A 1 9.96 -3.45 3.23
C HIS A 1 9.60 -4.94 3.41
N ALA A 2 8.52 -5.26 4.14
CA ALA A 2 8.20 -6.62 4.61
C ALA A 2 7.35 -7.47 3.63
N GLY A 3 6.77 -6.88 2.57
CA GLY A 3 5.94 -7.60 1.60
C GLY A 3 4.67 -8.19 2.20
N ILE A 4 4.04 -7.47 3.13
CA ILE A 4 2.82 -7.91 3.82
C ILE A 4 1.65 -7.13 3.23
N PRO A 5 0.57 -7.79 2.77
CA PRO A 5 -0.66 -7.13 2.37
C PRO A 5 -1.20 -6.22 3.48
N VAL A 6 -1.64 -5.02 3.12
CA VAL A 6 -2.10 -4.02 4.10
C VAL A 6 -3.61 -4.14 4.33
N LEU A 7 -4.04 -4.03 5.58
CA LEU A 7 -5.42 -3.73 5.95
C LEU A 7 -5.45 -2.30 6.48
N ALA A 8 -6.15 -1.39 5.82
CA ALA A 8 -6.20 0.03 6.20
C ALA A 8 -7.61 0.56 6.13
N THR A 9 -7.91 1.61 6.90
CA THR A 9 -9.15 2.40 6.76
C THR A 9 -9.06 3.36 5.56
N ASP A 10 -10.18 3.95 5.15
CA ASP A 10 -10.26 4.87 4.00
C ASP A 10 -9.70 6.28 4.29
N LEU A 11 -8.46 6.34 4.79
CA LEU A 11 -7.69 7.57 4.81
C LEU A 11 -7.20 7.83 3.36
N PRO A 12 -7.52 8.98 2.74
CA PRO A 12 -7.38 9.18 1.29
C PRO A 12 -6.02 8.78 0.73
N GLU A 13 -4.92 9.20 1.36
CA GLU A 13 -3.56 8.94 0.90
C GLU A 13 -3.22 7.45 0.97
N VAL A 14 -3.54 6.80 2.09
CA VAL A 14 -3.26 5.37 2.30
C VAL A 14 -4.12 4.53 1.37
N ALA A 15 -5.42 4.83 1.30
CA ALA A 15 -6.37 4.11 0.48
C ALA A 15 -6.07 4.27 -1.02
N ALA A 16 -5.61 5.45 -1.45
CA ALA A 16 -5.13 5.66 -2.82
C ALA A 16 -3.93 4.76 -3.15
N ILE A 17 -2.96 4.62 -2.25
CA ILE A 17 -1.82 3.70 -2.46
C ILE A 17 -2.29 2.24 -2.52
N VAL A 18 -3.11 1.81 -1.56
CA VAL A 18 -3.63 0.43 -1.50
C VAL A 18 -4.41 0.10 -2.78
N ARG A 19 -5.26 1.00 -3.26
CA ARG A 19 -6.04 0.84 -4.50
C ARG A 19 -5.17 0.90 -5.75
N ARG A 20 -4.23 1.85 -5.83
CA ARG A 20 -3.32 2.04 -6.98
C ARG A 20 -2.49 0.79 -7.27
N PHE A 21 -1.99 0.16 -6.22
CA PHE A 21 -1.11 -1.00 -6.36
C PHE A 21 -1.82 -2.33 -6.15
N ASP A 22 -3.10 -2.34 -5.76
CA ASP A 22 -3.82 -3.54 -5.31
C ASP A 22 -2.99 -4.32 -4.25
N ALA A 23 -2.50 -3.59 -3.25
CA ALA A 23 -1.53 -4.07 -2.26
C ALA A 23 -2.19 -4.46 -0.91
N GLY A 24 -3.52 -4.53 -0.86
CA GLY A 24 -4.25 -4.76 0.37
C GLY A 24 -5.76 -4.57 0.25
N VAL A 25 -6.42 -4.33 1.39
CA VAL A 25 -7.85 -4.10 1.49
C VAL A 25 -8.09 -2.79 2.23
N VAL A 26 -8.98 -1.96 1.68
CA VAL A 26 -9.47 -0.74 2.33
C VAL A 26 -10.79 -1.04 3.04
N LEU A 27 -10.82 -0.82 4.35
CA LEU A 27 -12.01 -0.89 5.18
C LEU A 27 -12.70 0.48 5.26
N PRO A 28 -14.04 0.51 5.27
CA PRO A 28 -14.78 1.77 5.41
C PRO A 28 -14.63 2.39 6.81
N ASP A 29 -14.46 1.57 7.84
CA ASP A 29 -14.33 1.97 9.23
C ASP A 29 -13.53 0.91 10.02
N PRO A 30 -12.99 1.24 11.21
CA PRO A 30 -12.15 0.33 11.99
C PRO A 30 -12.95 -0.60 12.93
N ALA A 31 -14.23 -0.87 12.67
CA ALA A 31 -15.02 -1.74 13.54
C ALA A 31 -14.37 -3.14 13.69
N PRO A 32 -14.25 -3.68 14.92
CA PRO A 32 -13.60 -4.96 15.16
C PRO A 32 -14.14 -6.10 14.29
N GLU A 33 -15.45 -6.16 14.09
CA GLU A 33 -16.12 -7.19 13.30
C GLU A 33 -15.66 -7.15 11.84
N ARG A 34 -15.47 -5.94 11.27
CA ARG A 34 -14.98 -5.78 9.90
C ARG A 34 -13.54 -6.20 9.76
N ILE A 35 -12.69 -5.86 10.72
CA ILE A 35 -11.29 -6.28 10.74
C ILE A 35 -11.21 -7.80 10.76
N VAL A 36 -11.98 -8.46 11.65
CA VAL A 36 -12.05 -9.92 11.73
C VAL A 36 -12.50 -10.51 10.40
N THR A 37 -13.62 -10.04 9.83
CA THR A 37 -14.12 -10.53 8.54
C THR A 37 -13.07 -10.40 7.43
N ALA A 38 -12.38 -9.26 7.33
CA ALA A 38 -11.40 -9.05 6.29
C ALA A 38 -10.15 -9.92 6.44
N VAL A 39 -9.67 -10.12 7.67
CA VAL A 39 -8.57 -11.04 7.96
C VAL A 39 -8.96 -12.48 7.60
N GLN A 40 -10.18 -12.92 7.95
CA GLN A 40 -10.63 -14.27 7.62
C GLN A 40 -10.79 -14.47 6.11
N ALA A 41 -11.33 -13.49 5.38
CA ALA A 41 -11.43 -13.53 3.93
C ALA A 41 -10.05 -13.68 3.26
N LEU A 42 -9.06 -12.88 3.70
CA LEU A 42 -7.69 -12.97 3.20
C LEU A 42 -7.04 -14.35 3.48
N ARG A 43 -7.34 -14.97 4.62
CA ARG A 43 -6.84 -16.32 4.95
C ARG A 43 -7.52 -17.42 4.13
N ALA A 44 -8.80 -17.24 3.78
CA ALA A 44 -9.57 -18.20 3.00
C ALA A 44 -9.20 -18.20 1.51
N GLU A 45 -8.57 -17.13 1.01
CA GLU A 45 -8.20 -16.95 -0.40
C GLU A 45 -6.67 -16.86 -0.59
N PRO A 46 -5.91 -17.96 -0.50
CA PRO A 46 -4.45 -17.95 -0.52
C PRO A 46 -3.85 -17.38 -1.81
N ASP A 47 -4.49 -17.61 -2.96
CA ASP A 47 -4.03 -17.05 -4.25
C ASP A 47 -4.12 -15.53 -4.27
N ARG A 48 -5.25 -14.99 -3.78
CA ARG A 48 -5.47 -13.55 -3.62
C ARG A 48 -4.45 -12.97 -2.64
N HIS A 49 -4.24 -13.60 -1.49
CA HIS A 49 -3.22 -13.18 -0.53
C HIS A 49 -1.81 -13.14 -1.16
N GLY A 50 -1.47 -14.16 -1.95
CA GLY A 50 -0.21 -14.22 -2.70
C GLY A 50 -0.05 -13.09 -3.72
N ALA A 51 -1.12 -12.73 -4.43
CA ALA A 51 -1.13 -11.60 -5.36
C ALA A 51 -0.91 -10.28 -4.64
N LEU A 52 -1.69 -10.00 -3.58
CA LEU A 52 -1.54 -8.79 -2.77
C LEU A 52 -0.12 -8.65 -2.19
N ARG A 53 0.50 -9.76 -1.80
CA ARG A 53 1.90 -9.77 -1.31
C ARG A 53 2.88 -9.32 -2.40
N ARG A 54 2.77 -9.86 -3.61
CA ARG A 54 3.65 -9.46 -4.74
C ARG A 54 3.45 -7.97 -5.06
N ASN A 55 2.20 -7.53 -5.06
CA ASN A 55 1.82 -6.15 -5.30
C ASN A 55 2.38 -5.21 -4.23
N ALA A 56 2.34 -5.60 -2.94
CA ALA A 56 2.93 -4.83 -1.85
C ALA A 56 4.46 -4.70 -1.98
N ILE A 57 5.15 -5.75 -2.45
CA ILE A 57 6.59 -5.69 -2.74
C ILE A 57 6.87 -4.71 -3.89
N PHE A 58 6.08 -4.79 -4.97
CA PHE A 58 6.21 -3.91 -6.12
C PHE A 58 5.93 -2.44 -5.75
N ALA A 59 4.87 -2.17 -4.98
CA ALA A 59 4.54 -0.84 -4.48
C ALA A 59 5.69 -0.23 -3.69
N ALA A 60 6.29 -1.02 -2.80
CA ALA A 60 7.42 -0.59 -1.99
C ALA A 60 8.67 -0.25 -2.82
N ALA A 61 8.95 -1.02 -3.87
CA ALA A 61 10.03 -0.70 -4.81
C ALA A 61 9.72 0.53 -5.68
N SER A 62 8.45 0.78 -5.98
CA SER A 62 8.00 1.93 -6.78
C SER A 62 7.91 3.23 -5.97
N LEU A 63 7.96 3.15 -4.64
CA LEU A 63 7.82 4.27 -3.71
C LEU A 63 9.07 4.36 -2.81
N ASP A 64 10.25 4.20 -3.38
CA ASP A 64 11.55 4.16 -2.68
C ASP A 64 12.19 5.55 -2.45
N GLY A 65 11.50 6.60 -2.87
CA GLY A 65 11.94 7.99 -2.73
C GLY A 65 12.97 8.42 -3.77
N ALA A 66 13.33 7.59 -4.77
CA ALA A 66 14.37 7.92 -5.73
C ALA A 66 13.98 9.11 -6.61
N ASP A 67 12.74 9.12 -7.09
CA ASP A 67 12.20 10.19 -7.93
C ASP A 67 12.07 11.49 -7.13
N GLU A 68 11.59 11.44 -5.89
CA GLU A 68 11.48 12.60 -5.00
C GLU A 68 12.86 13.20 -4.70
N ARG A 69 13.88 12.36 -4.46
CA ARG A 69 15.27 12.81 -4.27
C ARG A 69 15.81 13.48 -5.52
N ALA A 70 15.56 12.91 -6.70
CA ALA A 70 16.00 13.48 -7.97
C ALA A 70 15.32 14.84 -8.25
N ALA A 71 14.02 14.93 -8.01
CA ALA A 71 13.25 16.17 -8.15
C ALA A 71 13.74 17.26 -7.18
N LEU A 72 14.00 16.91 -5.92
CA LEU A 72 14.55 17.84 -4.94
C LEU A 72 15.93 18.36 -5.37
N LYS A 73 16.81 17.46 -5.87
CA LYS A 73 18.14 17.85 -6.35
C LYS A 73 18.04 18.85 -7.51
N ALA A 74 17.20 18.56 -8.51
CA ALA A 74 16.99 19.45 -9.65
C ALA A 74 16.44 20.82 -9.25
N LEU A 75 15.53 20.86 -8.26
CA LEU A 75 15.00 22.11 -7.72
C LEU A 75 16.11 22.96 -7.07
N LEU A 76 16.97 22.33 -6.25
CA LEU A 76 18.05 23.04 -5.55
C LEU A 76 19.11 23.56 -6.52
N GLU A 77 19.45 22.80 -7.56
CA GLU A 77 20.39 23.23 -8.62
C GLU A 77 19.86 24.43 -9.41
N GLY A 78 18.54 24.56 -9.59
CA GLY A 78 17.93 25.71 -10.27
C GLY A 78 17.81 26.98 -9.43
N LEU A 79 18.10 26.91 -8.12
CA LEU A 79 18.05 28.05 -7.20
C LEU A 79 19.43 28.72 -6.97
N GLY A 80 20.52 28.08 -7.42
CA GLY A 80 21.89 28.60 -7.34
C GLY A 80 22.33 29.28 -8.62
#